data_AF-A0A4P8L566-F1
#
_entry.id   AF-A0A4P8L566-F1
#
_cell.length_a   1.000
_cell.length_b   1.000
_cell.length_c   1.000
_cell.angle_alpha   90.00
_cell.angle_beta   90.00
_cell.angle_gamma   90.00
#
_symmetry.space_group_name_H-M   'P 1'
#
loop_
_entity.id
_entity.type
_entity.pdbx_description
1 polymer ?
#
loop_
_entity_poly.entity_id
_entity_poly.type
_entity_poly.pdbx_seq_one_letter_code
_entity_poly.pdbx_strand_id
1 'polypeptide(L)' 'MQMALVRAVRREFEKIPDPRKGRPQISFADAAMSAFAMFSLKDPSHPAFEKHWSARDHNLHALYHIFYIEVERG' A
#
# COMPACT_ATOMS: atom_id res chain seq x y z
N MET A 1 -16.82 -10.23 -3.95
CA MET A 1 -16.31 -10.84 -2.70
C MET A 1 -14.93 -10.32 -2.28
N GLN A 2 -13.96 -10.11 -3.20
CA GLN A 2 -12.60 -9.65 -2.84
C GLN A 2 -12.51 -8.26 -2.18
N MET A 3 -13.31 -7.28 -2.59
CA MET A 3 -13.24 -5.90 -2.06
C MET A 3 -13.54 -5.77 -0.55
N ALA A 4 -14.34 -6.69 0.00
CA ALA A 4 -14.70 -6.65 1.42
C ALA A 4 -13.53 -7.04 2.31
N LEU A 5 -12.73 -8.03 1.89
CA LEU A 5 -11.52 -8.44 2.59
C LEU A 5 -10.49 -7.31 2.60
N VAL A 6 -10.25 -6.70 1.44
CA VAL A 6 -9.24 -5.65 1.32
C VAL A 6 -9.57 -4.44 2.19
N ARG A 7 -10.85 -4.05 2.25
CA ARG A 7 -11.31 -3.01 3.18
C ARG A 7 -11.19 -3.41 4.65
N ALA A 8 -11.44 -4.67 4.99
CA ALA A 8 -11.27 -5.16 6.35
C ALA A 8 -9.78 -5.10 6.76
N VAL A 9 -8.88 -5.56 5.89
CA VAL A 9 -7.42 -5.48 6.11
C VAL A 9 -6.97 -4.03 6.33
N ARG A 10 -7.39 -3.09 5.46
CA ARG A 10 -7.06 -1.66 5.62
C ARG A 10 -7.54 -1.12 6.97
N ARG A 11 -8.77 -1.43 7.37
CA ARG A 11 -9.33 -1.01 8.67
C ARG A 11 -8.53 -1.54 9.85
N GLU A 12 -7.98 -2.74 9.76
CA GLU A 12 -7.12 -3.28 10.82
C GLU A 12 -5.76 -2.58 10.84
N PHE A 13 -5.17 -2.29 9.68
CA PHE A 13 -3.91 -1.54 9.61
C PHE A 13 -4.02 -0.10 10.11
N GLU A 14 -5.16 0.56 9.91
CA GLU A 14 -5.42 1.90 10.45
C GLU A 14 -5.46 1.94 11.99
N LYS A 15 -5.69 0.79 12.66
CA LYS A 15 -5.68 0.70 14.13
C LYS A 15 -4.28 0.49 14.71
N ILE A 16 -3.31 0.10 13.89
CA ILE A 16 -1.96 -0.19 14.36
C ILE A 16 -1.22 1.14 14.57
N PRO A 17 -0.73 1.43 15.79
CA PRO A 17 0.09 2.60 16.03
C PRO A 17 1.34 2.55 15.16
N ASP A 18 1.65 3.64 14.46
CA ASP A 18 2.84 3.72 13.62
C ASP A 18 4.11 3.66 14.49
N PRO A 19 4.95 2.61 14.39
CA PRO A 19 6.15 2.49 15.20
C PRO A 19 7.30 3.35 14.67
N ARG A 20 7.16 3.96 13.49
CA ARG A 20 8.20 4.76 12.85
C ARG A 20 8.43 6.06 13.62
N LYS A 21 9.70 6.38 13.87
CA LYS A 21 10.10 7.66 14.48
C LYS A 21 10.13 8.76 13.42
N GLY A 22 9.86 10.00 13.83
CA GLY A 22 9.89 11.17 12.96
C GLY A 22 8.53 11.50 12.33
N ARG A 23 8.54 12.16 11.17
CA ARG A 23 7.34 12.51 10.41
C ARG A 23 7.34 11.72 9.09
N PRO A 24 6.80 10.49 9.07
CA PRO A 24 6.76 9.70 7.85
C PRO A 24 5.93 10.39 6.77
N GLN A 25 6.35 10.28 5.51
CA GLN A 25 5.69 10.93 4.37
C GLN A 25 4.38 10.26 3.96
N ILE A 26 4.23 8.97 4.27
CA ILE A 26 3.01 8.18 4.03
C ILE A 26 2.47 7.61 5.34
N SER A 27 1.16 7.38 5.38
CA SER A 27 0.54 6.73 6.55
C SER A 27 1.05 5.30 6.72
N PHE A 28 1.02 4.79 7.96
CA PHE A 28 1.40 3.40 8.21
C PHE A 28 0.47 2.43 7.48
N ALA A 29 -0.83 2.76 7.43
CA ALA A 29 -1.82 1.98 6.71
C ALA A 29 -1.51 1.91 5.21
N ASP A 30 -1.13 3.02 4.57
CA ASP A 30 -0.75 3.03 3.14
C ASP A 30 0.53 2.21 2.90
N ALA A 31 1.52 2.31 3.79
CA ALA A 31 2.74 1.50 3.71
C ALA A 31 2.44 -0.01 3.80
N ALA A 32 1.62 -0.40 4.77
CA ALA A 32 1.23 -1.80 4.98
C ALA A 32 0.34 -2.32 3.83
N MET A 33 -0.59 -1.50 3.32
CA MET A 33 -1.42 -1.84 2.17
C MET A 33 -0.58 -1.98 0.89
N SER A 34 0.47 -1.17 0.73
CA SER A 34 1.42 -1.29 -0.40
C SER A 34 2.13 -2.65 -0.39
N ALA A 35 2.60 -3.08 0.78
CA ALA A 35 3.18 -4.42 0.94
C ALA A 35 2.15 -5.52 0.64
N PHE A 36 0.93 -5.40 1.16
CA PHE A 36 -0.16 -6.35 0.90
C PHE A 36 -0.51 -6.46 -0.60
N ALA A 37 -0.56 -5.32 -1.30
CA ALA A 37 -0.82 -5.28 -2.74
C ALA A 37 0.32 -5.89 -3.55
N MET A 38 1.58 -5.60 -3.21
CA MET A 38 2.76 -6.19 -3.85
C MET A 38 2.71 -7.74 -3.78
N PHE A 39 2.45 -8.31 -2.60
CA PHE A 39 2.31 -9.77 -2.44
C PHE A 39 1.12 -10.32 -3.24
N SER A 40 -0.01 -9.62 -3.25
CA SER A 40 -1.22 -10.05 -3.96
C SER A 40 -1.06 -10.00 -5.49
N LEU A 41 -0.28 -9.05 -6.00
CA LEU A 41 0.00 -8.84 -7.42
C LEU A 41 1.21 -9.62 -7.93
N LYS A 42 1.92 -10.34 -7.04
CA LYS A 42 3.12 -11.14 -7.33
C LYS A 42 4.28 -10.32 -7.88
N ASP A 43 4.39 -9.05 -7.49
CA ASP A 43 5.60 -8.30 -7.79
C ASP A 43 6.77 -8.83 -6.92
N PRO A 44 7.98 -8.97 -7.50
CA PRO A 44 9.10 -9.64 -6.83
C PRO A 44 9.74 -8.81 -5.70
N SER A 45 9.49 -7.51 -5.63
CA SER A 45 10.05 -6.60 -4.62
C SER A 45 9.32 -5.25 -4.59
N HIS A 46 9.54 -4.47 -3.52
CA HIS A 46 8.93 -3.13 -3.35
C HIS A 46 9.34 -2.17 -4.48
N PRO A 47 10.63 -2.10 -4.88
CA PRO A 47 11.02 -1.26 -6.02
C PRO A 47 10.39 -1.70 -7.35
N ALA A 48 10.10 -3.00 -7.53
CA ALA A 48 9.39 -3.48 -8.72
C ALA A 48 7.91 -3.05 -8.71
N PHE A 49 7.29 -3.06 -7.54
CA PHE A 49 5.93 -2.55 -7.34
C PHE A 49 5.83 -1.04 -7.59
N GLU A 50 6.75 -0.24 -7.04
CA GLU A 50 6.85 1.20 -7.29
C GLU A 50 6.95 1.53 -8.79
N LYS A 51 7.79 0.81 -9.54
CA LYS A 51 7.96 1.02 -11.00
C LYS A 51 6.66 0.80 -11.78
N HIS A 52 5.79 -0.09 -11.31
CA HIS A 52 4.53 -0.42 -11.98
C HIS A 52 3.33 0.35 -11.40
N TRP A 53 3.53 1.15 -10.34
CA TRP A 53 2.48 1.87 -9.62
C TRP A 53 1.63 2.73 -10.55
N SER A 54 2.27 3.64 -11.30
CA SER A 54 1.57 4.62 -12.15
C SER A 54 0.69 3.97 -13.21
N ALA A 55 1.14 2.84 -13.76
CA ALA A 55 0.37 2.06 -14.74
C ALA A 55 -0.85 1.35 -14.14
N ARG A 56 -0.92 1.24 -12.80
CA ARG A 56 -1.95 0.50 -12.05
C ARG A 56 -2.73 1.40 -11.07
N ASP A 57 -2.47 2.70 -11.06
CA ASP A 57 -2.96 3.68 -10.07
C ASP A 57 -4.47 3.55 -9.83
N HIS A 58 -5.28 3.55 -10.90
CA HIS A 58 -6.73 3.39 -10.79
C HIS A 58 -7.14 2.10 -10.06
N ASN A 59 -6.52 0.97 -10.40
CA ASN A 59 -6.83 -0.33 -9.80
C ASN A 59 -6.35 -0.42 -8.36
N LEU A 60 -5.20 0.19 -8.05
CA LEU A 60 -4.64 0.19 -6.70
C LEU A 60 -5.47 1.06 -5.76
N HIS A 61 -5.91 2.22 -6.23
CA HIS A 61 -6.85 3.06 -5.50
C HIS A 61 -8.21 2.37 -5.32
N ALA A 62 -8.79 1.81 -6.39
CA ALA A 62 -10.12 1.21 -6.35
C ALA A 62 -10.18 -0.10 -5.56
N LEU A 63 -9.23 -1.02 -5.78
CA LEU A 63 -9.22 -2.37 -5.20
C LEU A 63 -8.51 -2.41 -3.85
N TYR A 64 -7.36 -1.73 -3.75
CA TYR A 64 -6.46 -1.80 -2.60
C TYR A 64 -6.57 -0.61 -1.65
N HIS A 65 -7.29 0.44 -2.03
CA HIS A 65 -7.46 1.64 -1.21
C HIS A 65 -6.10 2.23 -0.75
N ILE A 66 -5.10 2.16 -1.64
CA ILE A 66 -3.79 2.79 -1.47
C ILE A 66 -3.89 4.17 -2.14
N PHE A 67 -3.60 5.22 -1.39
CA PHE A 67 -3.67 6.61 -1.90
C PHE A 67 -2.30 7.21 -2.17
N TYR A 68 -1.28 6.74 -1.46
CA TYR A 68 0.09 7.21 -1.58
C TYR A 68 1.06 6.04 -1.49
N ILE A 69 2.06 6.06 -2.38
CA ILE A 69 3.24 5.21 -2.29
C ILE A 69 4.45 6.10 -2.05
N GLU A 70 5.25 5.74 -1.07
CA GLU A 70 6.57 6.31 -0.92
C GLU A 70 7.44 5.74 -2.04
N VAL A 71 7.82 6.61 -2.98
CA VAL A 71 8.75 6.26 -4.06
C VAL A 71 10.14 6.66 -3.58
N GLU A 72 11.09 5.71 -3.59
CA GLU A 72 12.48 6.06 -3.33
C GLU A 72 12.97 7.04 -4.40
N ARG A 73 13.16 8.31 -4.01
CA ARG A 73 13.89 9.27 -4.84
C ARG A 73 15.37 8.94 -4.69
N GLY A 74 15.93 8.31 -5.73
CA GLY A 74 17.38 8.19 -5.88
C GLY A 74 18.09 9.54 -5.92
#